data_AF-A0A352C7E1-F1
#
_entry.id   AF-A0A352C7E1-F1
#
_cell.length_a   1.000
_cell.length_b   1.000
_cell.length_c   1.000
_cell.angle_alpha   90.00
_cell.angle_beta   90.00
_cell.angle_gamma   90.00
#
_symmetry.space_group_name_H-M   'P 1'
#
loop_
_entity.id
_entity.type
_entity.pdbx_description
1 polymer ?
#
loop_
_entity_poly.entity_id
_entity_poly.type
_entity_poly.pdbx_seq_one_letter_code
_entity_poly.pdbx_strand_id
1 'polypeptide(L)'
;MSLIFEILRELSNKSVGYKGVKVNLLGIPKFKSYSRNTLSGSLTYMRQKGFLEYDDEVMNITQKGREYVKRKIDSLKQFNCKLEKDAPKNLIAMFDIPETKKAEREWLRWHLKKFHYLMIQKSVWVGPSPLPGEFLDYLERIGIKDGLKTFKLAKGYIFKK
;
A
#
# COMPACT_ATOMS: atom_id res chain seq x y z
N MET A 1 -3.92 -3.56 -0.79
CA MET A 1 -2.65 -4.06 -1.40
C MET A 1 -3.00 -4.81 -2.67
N SER A 2 -2.07 -4.96 -3.62
CA SER A 2 -2.34 -5.73 -4.86
C SER A 2 -2.18 -7.22 -4.60
N LEU A 3 -3.12 -8.05 -5.09
CA LEU A 3 -3.04 -9.52 -5.04
C LEU A 3 -1.69 -10.05 -5.56
N ILE A 4 -1.10 -9.36 -6.54
CA ILE A 4 0.20 -9.73 -7.11
C ILE A 4 1.33 -9.60 -6.08
N PHE A 5 1.30 -8.53 -5.29
CA PHE A 5 2.28 -8.31 -4.23
C PHE A 5 2.14 -9.34 -3.11
N GLU A 6 0.90 -9.66 -2.73
CA GLU A 6 0.63 -10.66 -1.69
C GLU A 6 1.16 -12.03 -2.09
N ILE A 7 0.90 -12.48 -3.32
CA ILE A 7 1.40 -13.77 -3.83
C ILE A 7 2.94 -13.80 -3.85
N LEU A 8 3.60 -12.79 -4.42
CA LEU A 8 5.06 -12.79 -4.52
C LEU A 8 5.76 -12.67 -3.15
N ARG A 9 5.18 -11.90 -2.21
CA ARG A 9 5.69 -11.82 -0.83
C ARG A 9 5.63 -13.18 -0.13
N GLU A 10 4.58 -13.96 -0.35
CA GLU A 10 4.47 -15.29 0.27
C GLU A 10 5.44 -16.29 -0.36
N LEU A 11 5.66 -16.25 -1.68
CA LEU A 11 6.60 -17.17 -2.37
C LEU A 11 8.07 -16.88 -2.05
N SER A 12 8.39 -15.69 -1.58
CA SER A 12 9.72 -15.39 -1.03
C SER A 12 10.00 -16.13 0.29
N ASN A 13 8.97 -16.69 0.94
CA ASN A 13 9.11 -17.47 2.17
C ASN A 13 8.94 -18.96 1.84
N LYS A 14 9.83 -19.83 2.35
CA LYS A 14 9.80 -21.29 2.09
C LYS A 14 8.40 -21.88 2.39
N SER A 15 7.76 -22.51 1.40
CA SER A 15 6.46 -23.17 1.53
C SER A 15 6.61 -24.68 1.68
N VAL A 16 5.79 -25.30 2.54
CA VAL A 16 5.77 -26.75 2.82
C VAL A 16 4.38 -27.30 2.50
N GLY A 17 4.28 -28.57 2.11
CA GLY A 17 3.00 -29.26 1.93
C GLY A 17 2.46 -29.84 3.24
N TYR A 18 1.21 -29.56 3.59
CA TYR A 18 0.51 -30.20 4.71
C TYR A 18 -0.88 -30.68 4.29
N LYS A 19 -1.14 -31.99 4.43
CA LYS A 19 -2.44 -32.63 4.12
C LYS A 19 -3.04 -32.19 2.77
N GLY A 20 -2.21 -32.16 1.72
CA GLY A 20 -2.64 -31.82 0.36
C GLY A 20 -2.83 -30.33 0.06
N VAL A 21 -2.46 -29.42 0.96
CA VAL A 21 -2.55 -27.96 0.76
C VAL A 21 -1.18 -27.31 0.92
N LYS A 22 -0.79 -26.45 -0.04
CA LYS A 22 0.42 -25.62 0.06
C LYS A 22 0.21 -24.54 1.12
N VAL A 23 1.01 -24.59 2.17
CA VAL A 23 0.96 -23.69 3.32
C VAL A 23 2.29 -22.93 3.46
N ASN A 24 2.26 -21.79 4.14
CA ASN A 24 3.51 -21.15 4.59
C ASN A 24 4.17 -21.98 5.71
N LEU A 25 5.37 -21.62 6.16
CA LEU A 25 6.09 -22.29 7.26
C LEU A 25 5.26 -22.46 8.56
N LEU A 26 4.18 -21.67 8.73
CA LEU A 26 3.27 -21.69 9.88
C LEU A 26 1.99 -22.52 9.65
N GLY A 27 1.84 -23.21 8.52
CA GLY A 27 0.68 -24.08 8.29
C GLY A 27 -0.62 -23.37 7.89
N ILE A 28 -0.59 -22.09 7.53
CA ILE A 28 -1.80 -21.28 7.28
C ILE A 28 -2.20 -21.35 5.78
N PRO A 29 -3.44 -21.77 5.44
CA PRO A 29 -3.96 -21.70 4.07
C PRO A 29 -4.38 -20.26 3.72
N LYS A 30 -3.51 -19.49 3.05
CA LYS A 30 -3.64 -18.02 2.99
C LYS A 30 -4.53 -17.42 1.88
N PHE A 31 -4.85 -18.15 0.82
CA PHE A 31 -5.62 -17.60 -0.32
C PHE A 31 -7.12 -17.94 -0.31
N LYS A 32 -7.68 -18.39 0.84
CA LYS A 32 -9.11 -18.78 0.95
C LYS A 32 -10.10 -17.69 0.54
N SER A 33 -9.71 -16.42 0.56
CA SER A 33 -10.55 -15.27 0.18
C SER A 33 -10.62 -15.00 -1.32
N TYR A 34 -9.78 -15.64 -2.14
CA TYR A 34 -9.72 -15.41 -3.59
C TYR A 34 -10.18 -16.65 -4.35
N SER A 35 -10.97 -16.45 -5.42
CA SER A 35 -11.39 -17.56 -6.29
C SER A 35 -10.17 -18.21 -6.96
N ARG A 36 -10.25 -19.52 -7.23
CA ARG A 36 -9.19 -20.25 -7.96
C ARG A 36 -8.87 -19.59 -9.31
N ASN A 37 -9.88 -19.07 -9.99
CA ASN A 37 -9.73 -18.43 -11.30
C ASN A 37 -8.91 -17.13 -11.20
N THR A 38 -9.18 -16.32 -10.15
CA THR A 38 -8.44 -15.07 -9.89
C THR A 38 -6.97 -15.34 -9.57
N LEU A 39 -6.70 -16.38 -8.77
CA LEU A 39 -5.35 -16.80 -8.43
C LEU A 39 -4.61 -17.34 -9.66
N SER A 40 -5.26 -18.19 -10.45
CA SER A 40 -4.69 -18.77 -11.68
C SER A 40 -4.33 -17.70 -12.72
N GLY A 41 -5.23 -16.73 -12.95
CA GLY A 41 -4.95 -15.60 -13.84
C GLY A 41 -3.76 -14.76 -13.36
N SER A 42 -3.66 -14.52 -12.04
CA SER A 42 -2.55 -13.76 -11.45
C SER A 42 -1.21 -14.49 -11.58
N LEU A 43 -1.18 -15.80 -11.33
CA LEU A 43 0.01 -16.64 -11.49
C LEU A 43 0.46 -16.71 -12.95
N THR A 44 -0.48 -16.84 -13.89
CA THR A 44 -0.20 -16.86 -15.33
C THR A 44 0.42 -15.54 -15.78
N TYR A 45 -0.16 -14.41 -15.34
CA TYR A 45 0.39 -13.09 -15.58
C TYR A 45 1.82 -12.93 -15.02
N MET A 46 2.06 -13.38 -13.79
CA MET A 46 3.39 -13.31 -13.16
C MET A 46 4.43 -14.11 -13.91
N ARG A 47 4.06 -15.30 -14.41
CA ARG A 47 4.93 -16.13 -15.25
C ARG A 47 5.27 -15.42 -16.55
N GLN A 48 4.27 -14.90 -17.27
CA GLN A 48 4.47 -14.13 -18.50
C GLN A 48 5.36 -12.90 -18.30
N LYS A 49 5.30 -12.28 -17.12
CA LYS A 49 6.16 -11.14 -16.76
C LYS A 49 7.56 -11.54 -16.25
N GLY A 50 7.83 -12.83 -16.07
CA GLY A 50 9.11 -13.35 -15.58
C GLY A 50 9.35 -13.11 -14.09
N PHE A 51 8.29 -13.00 -13.29
CA PHE A 51 8.39 -12.92 -11.82
C PHE A 51 8.47 -14.29 -11.16
N LEU A 52 8.00 -15.33 -11.85
CA LEU A 52 7.97 -16.72 -11.40
C LEU A 52 8.55 -17.64 -12.47
N GLU A 53 9.26 -18.66 -12.03
CA GLU A 53 9.79 -19.77 -12.83
C GLU A 53 9.34 -21.10 -12.21
N TYR A 54 9.25 -22.14 -13.04
CA TYR A 54 8.95 -23.50 -12.59
C TYR A 54 10.16 -24.38 -12.89
N ASP A 55 10.65 -25.07 -11.88
CA ASP A 55 11.71 -26.07 -11.99
C ASP A 55 11.19 -27.36 -11.38
N ASP A 56 11.12 -28.44 -12.17
CA ASP A 56 10.70 -29.79 -11.79
C ASP A 56 9.69 -29.84 -10.63
N GLU A 57 8.50 -29.25 -10.86
CA GLU A 57 7.33 -29.17 -9.95
C GLU A 57 7.36 -28.08 -8.84
N VAL A 58 8.48 -27.38 -8.66
CA VAL A 58 8.62 -26.29 -7.69
C VAL A 58 8.50 -24.93 -8.38
N MET A 59 7.59 -24.10 -7.88
CA MET A 59 7.42 -22.73 -8.32
C MET A 59 8.40 -21.83 -7.54
N ASN A 60 9.35 -21.25 -8.24
CA ASN A 60 10.39 -20.40 -7.68
C ASN A 60 10.16 -18.94 -8.06
N ILE A 61 10.41 -18.04 -7.10
CA ILE A 61 10.42 -16.60 -7.38
C ILE A 61 11.74 -16.24 -8.07
N THR A 62 11.66 -15.52 -9.18
CA THR A 62 12.87 -15.09 -9.91
C THR A 62 13.54 -13.94 -9.20
N GLN A 63 14.77 -13.60 -9.59
CA GLN A 63 15.44 -12.40 -9.10
C GLN A 63 14.62 -11.13 -9.38
N LYS A 64 14.04 -11.04 -10.59
CA LYS A 64 13.11 -9.97 -10.99
C LYS A 64 11.86 -9.93 -10.12
N GLY A 65 11.30 -11.09 -9.76
CA GLY A 65 10.18 -11.19 -8.83
C GLY A 65 10.54 -10.72 -7.43
N ARG A 66 11.71 -11.10 -6.91
CA ARG A 66 12.22 -10.64 -5.61
C ARG A 66 12.47 -9.14 -5.61
N GLU A 67 13.04 -8.57 -6.67
CA GLU A 67 13.23 -7.13 -6.82
C GLU A 67 11.91 -6.37 -6.91
N TYR A 68 10.90 -6.93 -7.58
CA TYR A 68 9.56 -6.36 -7.60
C TYR A 68 8.94 -6.34 -6.19
N VAL A 69 9.08 -7.42 -5.43
CA VAL A 69 8.65 -7.49 -4.03
C VAL A 69 9.42 -6.50 -3.18
N LYS A 70 10.74 -6.46 -3.29
CA LYS A 70 11.62 -5.54 -2.57
C LYS A 70 11.24 -4.09 -2.86
N ARG A 71 11.10 -3.69 -4.13
CA ARG A 71 10.62 -2.36 -4.52
C ARG A 71 9.22 -2.03 -4.00
N LYS A 72 8.36 -3.04 -3.85
CA LYS A 72 7.02 -2.87 -3.27
C LYS A 72 7.02 -2.85 -1.73
N ILE A 73 7.93 -3.55 -1.07
CA ILE A 73 8.16 -3.46 0.38
C ILE A 73 8.80 -2.11 0.70
N ASP A 74 9.81 -1.73 -0.07
CA ASP A 74 10.51 -0.46 -0.07
C ASP A 74 9.65 0.67 -0.69
N SER A 75 8.37 0.41 -0.99
CA SER A 75 7.51 1.43 -1.61
C SER A 75 7.27 2.56 -0.62
N LEU A 76 8.04 3.63 -0.82
CA LEU A 76 7.99 4.95 -0.21
C LEU A 76 8.05 4.95 1.33
N LYS A 77 8.95 5.77 1.90
CA LYS A 77 9.25 5.85 3.34
C LYS A 77 7.97 5.86 4.18
N GLN A 78 7.88 5.03 5.20
CA GLN A 78 6.75 5.04 6.12
C GLN A 78 6.99 6.03 7.25
N PHE A 79 5.98 6.79 7.59
CA PHE A 79 6.01 7.72 8.72
C PHE A 79 5.09 7.22 9.81
N ASN A 80 5.57 7.26 11.04
CA ASN A 80 4.74 7.06 12.23
C ASN A 80 4.37 8.43 12.75
N CYS A 81 3.08 8.64 12.97
CA CYS A 81 2.57 9.86 13.55
C CYS A 81 1.77 9.50 14.80
N LYS A 82 2.10 10.13 15.93
CA LYS A 82 1.38 10.00 17.19
C LYS A 82 0.26 11.04 17.25
N LEU A 83 -0.58 11.13 16.22
CA LEU A 83 -1.78 11.96 16.30
C LEU A 83 -2.86 11.14 17.01
N GLU A 84 -3.47 11.71 18.03
CA GLU A 84 -4.58 11.07 18.74
C GLU A 84 -5.76 10.91 17.78
N LYS A 85 -6.49 9.80 17.89
CA LYS A 85 -7.67 9.52 17.05
C LYS A 85 -8.75 10.59 17.19
N ASP A 86 -8.86 11.13 18.40
CA ASP A 86 -9.86 12.11 18.80
C ASP A 86 -9.38 13.55 18.62
N ALA A 87 -8.17 13.74 18.07
CA ALA A 87 -7.66 15.06 17.77
C ALA A 87 -8.60 15.84 16.84
N PRO A 88 -8.74 17.16 17.04
CA PRO A 88 -9.67 17.99 16.29
C PRO A 88 -9.28 17.99 14.81
N LYS A 89 -10.26 17.72 13.94
CA LYS A 89 -10.06 17.63 12.49
C LYS A 89 -10.08 19.03 11.86
N ASN A 90 -9.03 19.78 12.11
CA ASN A 90 -8.91 21.20 11.79
C ASN A 90 -7.93 21.51 10.64
N LEU A 91 -7.44 20.51 9.92
CA LEU A 91 -6.63 20.68 8.72
C LEU A 91 -7.28 20.01 7.53
N ILE A 92 -7.51 20.78 6.46
CA ILE A 92 -7.82 20.23 5.14
C ILE A 92 -6.51 20.03 4.39
N ALA A 93 -6.33 18.85 3.83
CA ALA A 93 -5.26 18.52 2.88
C ALA A 93 -5.89 18.21 1.52
N MET A 94 -5.54 19.02 0.51
CA MET A 94 -5.96 18.85 -0.87
C MET A 94 -4.75 18.57 -1.72
N PHE A 95 -4.83 17.60 -2.63
CA PHE A 95 -3.73 17.34 -3.55
C PHE A 95 -4.17 17.24 -5.00
N ASP A 96 -3.41 17.90 -5.87
CA ASP A 96 -3.51 17.74 -7.31
C ASP A 96 -2.22 17.08 -7.81
N ILE A 97 -2.31 15.77 -8.07
CA ILE A 97 -1.17 14.94 -8.49
C ILE A 97 -1.62 14.19 -9.75
N PRO A 98 -0.83 14.23 -10.84
CA PRO A 98 -1.23 13.63 -12.11
C PRO A 98 -1.41 12.11 -12.00
N GLU A 99 -2.26 11.53 -12.86
CA GLU A 99 -2.52 10.08 -12.89
C GLU A 99 -1.27 9.27 -13.25
N THR A 100 -0.31 9.86 -13.94
CA THR A 100 1.02 9.26 -14.20
C THR A 100 1.76 8.92 -12.90
N LYS A 101 1.50 9.66 -11.80
CA LYS A 101 2.03 9.44 -10.45
C LYS A 101 1.01 8.72 -9.53
N LYS A 102 0.31 7.70 -10.06
CA LYS A 102 -0.73 6.97 -9.32
C LYS A 102 -0.21 6.29 -8.05
N ALA A 103 1.02 5.79 -8.07
CA ALA A 103 1.61 5.10 -6.90
C ALA A 103 1.79 6.06 -5.72
N GLU A 104 2.26 7.28 -5.99
CA GLU A 104 2.45 8.36 -5.05
C GLU A 104 1.12 8.84 -4.47
N ARG A 105 0.07 8.93 -5.30
CA ARG A 105 -1.30 9.26 -4.85
C ARG A 105 -1.83 8.25 -3.87
N GLU A 106 -1.73 6.97 -4.20
CA GLU A 106 -2.20 5.89 -3.31
C GLU A 106 -1.38 5.83 -2.02
N TRP A 107 -0.08 6.07 -2.09
CA TRP A 107 0.78 6.14 -0.92
C TRP A 107 0.46 7.34 -0.01
N LEU A 108 0.19 8.51 -0.59
CA LEU A 108 -0.25 9.71 0.14
C LEU A 108 -1.58 9.45 0.84
N ARG A 109 -2.56 8.89 0.13
CA ARG A 109 -3.86 8.49 0.71
C ARG A 109 -3.71 7.49 1.84
N TRP A 110 -2.83 6.50 1.70
CA TRP A 110 -2.55 5.53 2.76
C TRP A 110 -1.97 6.19 4.00
N HIS A 111 -1.02 7.12 3.84
CA HIS A 111 -0.46 7.90 4.95
C HIS A 111 -1.48 8.81 5.63
N LEU A 112 -2.32 9.51 4.85
CA LEU A 112 -3.38 10.36 5.40
C LEU A 112 -4.37 9.53 6.24
N LYS A 113 -4.78 8.34 5.77
CA LYS A 113 -5.58 7.40 6.59
C LYS A 113 -4.87 7.00 7.87
N LYS A 114 -3.57 6.71 7.79
CA LYS A 114 -2.74 6.35 8.95
C LYS A 114 -2.67 7.49 9.96
N PHE A 115 -2.72 8.74 9.51
CA PHE A 115 -2.74 9.95 10.35
C PHE A 115 -4.16 10.36 10.80
N HIS A 116 -5.14 9.47 10.67
CA HIS A 116 -6.54 9.70 11.07
C HIS A 116 -7.26 10.81 10.28
N TYR A 117 -6.84 11.06 9.04
CA TYR A 117 -7.58 11.91 8.12
C TYR A 117 -8.78 11.15 7.54
N LEU A 118 -9.89 11.87 7.39
CA LEU A 118 -11.11 11.41 6.74
C LEU A 118 -11.13 11.92 5.30
N MET A 119 -11.56 11.06 4.38
CA MET A 119 -11.73 11.43 2.97
C MET A 119 -13.09 12.13 2.81
N ILE A 120 -13.08 13.40 2.41
CA ILE A 120 -14.29 14.13 2.00
C ILE A 120 -14.54 13.90 0.50
N GLN A 121 -13.47 13.92 -0.30
CA GLN A 121 -13.47 13.63 -1.74
C GLN A 121 -12.18 12.92 -2.12
N LYS A 122 -12.09 12.34 -3.33
CA LYS A 122 -10.92 11.55 -3.80
C LYS A 122 -9.55 12.21 -3.60
N SER A 123 -9.49 13.54 -3.63
CA SER A 123 -8.28 14.35 -3.46
C SER A 123 -8.37 15.35 -2.30
N VAL A 124 -9.44 15.31 -1.49
CA VAL A 124 -9.70 16.26 -0.40
C VAL A 124 -9.90 15.48 0.90
N TRP A 125 -9.05 15.77 1.88
CA TRP A 125 -8.99 15.08 3.15
C TRP A 125 -9.03 16.07 4.29
N VAL A 126 -9.62 15.67 5.42
CA VAL A 126 -9.66 16.48 6.63
C VAL A 126 -9.16 15.69 7.82
N GLY A 127 -8.30 16.28 8.63
CA GLY A 127 -7.67 15.57 9.73
C GLY A 127 -7.01 16.52 10.73
N PRO A 128 -6.29 15.96 11.70
CA PRO A 128 -5.65 16.75 12.74
C PRO A 128 -4.39 17.46 12.24
N SER A 129 -4.23 18.72 12.68
CA SER A 129 -3.02 19.52 12.50
C SER A 129 -2.06 19.36 13.68
N PRO A 130 -0.74 19.44 13.47
CA PRO A 130 -0.01 19.58 12.20
C PRO A 130 0.34 18.23 11.55
N LEU A 131 0.62 18.25 10.25
CA LEU A 131 1.29 17.12 9.59
C LEU A 131 2.74 17.01 10.07
N PRO A 132 3.32 15.79 10.17
CA PRO A 132 4.72 15.62 10.57
C PRO A 132 5.69 16.35 9.64
N GLY A 133 6.69 17.04 10.19
CA GLY A 133 7.72 17.74 9.41
C GLY A 133 8.45 16.80 8.44
N GLU A 134 8.94 15.66 8.94
CA GLU A 134 9.64 14.67 8.10
C GLU A 134 8.78 14.14 6.95
N PHE A 135 7.46 14.12 7.12
CA PHE A 135 6.54 13.70 6.07
C PHE A 135 6.48 14.77 4.97
N LEU A 136 6.40 16.05 5.33
CA LEU A 136 6.43 17.16 4.37
C LEU A 136 7.77 17.24 3.63
N ASP A 137 8.90 17.03 4.33
CA ASP A 137 10.24 17.01 3.72
C ASP A 137 10.36 15.88 2.70
N TYR A 138 9.74 14.74 2.99
CA TYR A 138 9.73 13.62 2.06
C TYR A 138 8.86 13.87 0.82
N LEU A 139 7.71 14.54 0.97
CA LEU A 139 6.90 14.96 -0.17
C LEU A 139 7.67 15.89 -1.12
N GLU A 140 8.53 16.73 -0.56
CA GLU A 140 9.43 17.60 -1.33
C GLU A 140 10.43 16.75 -2.11
N ARG A 141 11.09 15.81 -1.43
CA ARG A 141 12.09 14.93 -2.03
C ARG A 141 11.56 14.08 -3.18
N ILE A 142 10.29 13.66 -3.13
CA ILE A 142 9.66 12.88 -4.21
C ILE A 142 8.93 13.75 -5.25
N GLY A 143 9.02 15.08 -5.13
CA GLY A 143 8.49 16.03 -6.10
C GLY A 143 6.97 16.00 -6.23
N ILE A 144 6.25 15.84 -5.11
CA ILE A 144 4.77 15.94 -5.07
C ILE A 144 4.27 17.00 -4.07
N LYS A 145 5.17 17.67 -3.34
CA LYS A 145 4.82 18.72 -2.36
C LYS A 145 4.06 19.89 -3.00
N ASP A 146 4.43 20.31 -4.22
CA ASP A 146 3.79 21.44 -4.90
C ASP A 146 2.30 21.21 -5.19
N GLY A 147 1.95 19.95 -5.44
CA GLY A 147 0.58 19.51 -5.64
C GLY A 147 -0.24 19.44 -4.35
N LEU A 148 0.41 19.43 -3.17
CA LEU A 148 -0.27 19.40 -1.88
C LEU A 148 -0.53 20.83 -1.37
N LYS A 149 -1.79 21.14 -1.07
CA LYS A 149 -2.21 22.36 -0.42
C LYS A 149 -2.90 22.04 0.90
N THR A 150 -2.56 22.78 1.95
CA THR A 150 -3.14 22.59 3.28
C THR A 150 -3.80 23.86 3.78
N PHE A 151 -5.01 23.73 4.34
CA PHE A 151 -5.78 24.86 4.85
C PHE A 151 -6.21 24.57 6.28
N LYS A 152 -5.88 25.50 7.20
CA LYS A 152 -6.33 25.41 8.59
C LYS A 152 -7.77 25.87 8.68
N LEU A 153 -8.61 25.05 9.30
CA LEU A 153 -10.00 25.36 9.56
C LEU A 153 -10.15 26.15 10.87
N ALA A 154 -11.04 27.14 10.86
CA ALA A 154 -11.41 27.90 12.06
C ALA A 154 -12.18 27.04 13.08
N LYS A 155 -12.97 26.07 12.60
CA LYS A 155 -13.69 25.08 13.42
C LYS A 155 -13.38 23.67 12.93
N GLY A 156 -13.26 22.73 13.87
CA GLY A 156 -13.03 21.33 13.54
C GLY A 156 -14.18 20.75 12.69
N TYR A 157 -13.83 19.98 11.68
CA TYR A 157 -14.82 19.33 10.83
C TYR A 157 -15.51 18.19 11.58
N ILE A 158 -16.83 18.29 11.70
CA ILE A 158 -17.69 17.25 12.28
C ILE A 158 -18.23 16.40 11.13
N PHE A 159 -17.72 15.18 11.00
CA PHE A 159 -18.19 14.25 9.98
C PHE A 159 -19.57 13.71 10.39
N LYS A 160 -20.63 14.18 9.74
CA LYS A 160 -21.96 13.57 9.85
C LYS A 160 -22.01 12.37 8.89
N LYS A 161 -22.19 11.17 9.46
CA LYS A 161 -22.38 9.93 8.70
C LYS A 161 -23.80 9.85 8.15
#